data_AF-A0A9P2H636-F1
#
_entry.id   AF-A0A9P2H636-F1
#
_cell.length_a   1.000
_cell.length_b   1.000
_cell.length_c   1.000
_cell.angle_alpha   90.00
_cell.angle_beta   90.00
_cell.angle_gamma   90.00
#
_symmetry.space_group_name_H-M   'P 1'
#
loop_
_entity.id
_entity.type
_entity.pdbx_description
1 polymer ?
#
loop_
_entity_poly.entity_id
_entity_poly.type
_entity_poly.pdbx_seq_one_letter_code
_entity_poly.pdbx_strand_id
1 'polypeptide(L)'
;MPQISPAGLLYLVGPIAWTLGFPIVPMLAPGSTDVNGIVFNRAFTGAVQTIYDASLANPVVAADGNITSVAYSSAFTIGVGTMMNVDNPHPLLLLTHPVPNTGAVVVQGNPEGGWTLVSWDGIPVGPASLPTALFVDVRELITAPQYAAYDIWESLFTGDPAAVINAVRDGADEVGAAVVQFPHAVADDVIDATGHPYLSGLPIGLPSLIP
;
A
#
# COMPACT_ATOMS: atom_id res chain seq x y z
N MET A 1 -0.77 25.17 10.67
CA MET A 1 -0.57 24.12 9.65
C MET A 1 -1.60 24.34 8.55
N PRO A 2 -1.20 24.50 7.28
CA PRO A 2 -2.13 24.81 6.17
C PRO A 2 -3.12 23.67 5.83
N GLN A 3 -2.92 22.49 6.42
CA GLN A 3 -3.66 21.25 6.12
C GLN A 3 -5.13 21.28 6.59
N ILE A 4 -5.44 21.98 7.70
CA ILE A 4 -6.82 22.19 8.17
C ILE A 4 -7.28 23.59 7.76
N SER A 5 -7.28 23.85 6.45
CA SER A 5 -7.95 25.01 5.85
C SER A 5 -8.95 24.48 4.81
N PRO A 6 -10.01 25.23 4.45
CA PRO A 6 -10.93 24.79 3.41
C PRO A 6 -10.23 24.42 2.09
N ALA A 7 -9.20 25.17 1.71
CA ALA A 7 -8.34 24.86 0.57
C ALA A 7 -7.50 23.59 0.80
N GLY A 8 -6.88 23.44 1.98
CA GLY A 8 -6.14 22.25 2.36
C GLY A 8 -6.98 20.97 2.34
N LEU A 9 -8.23 21.03 2.81
CA LEU A 9 -9.17 19.91 2.78
C LEU A 9 -9.60 19.56 1.35
N LEU A 10 -9.82 20.56 0.49
CA LEU A 10 -10.10 20.32 -0.93
C LEU A 10 -8.92 19.64 -1.64
N TYR A 11 -7.68 20.00 -1.30
CA TYR A 11 -6.49 19.34 -1.85
C TYR A 11 -6.33 17.89 -1.40
N LEU A 12 -6.89 17.50 -0.25
CA LEU A 12 -6.84 16.12 0.25
C LEU A 12 -7.91 15.20 -0.35
N VAL A 13 -8.88 15.71 -1.11
CA VAL A 13 -9.96 14.88 -1.71
C VAL A 13 -9.38 13.78 -2.59
N GLY A 14 -8.51 14.13 -3.54
CA GLY A 14 -7.83 13.16 -4.39
C GLY A 14 -7.02 12.16 -3.57
N PRO A 15 -6.03 12.62 -2.80
CA PRO A 15 -5.20 11.76 -1.95
C PRO A 15 -5.96 10.79 -1.04
N ILE A 16 -7.03 11.24 -0.39
CA ILE A 16 -7.89 10.37 0.42
C ILE A 16 -8.54 9.31 -0.48
N ALA A 17 -9.11 9.71 -1.63
CA ALA A 17 -9.70 8.77 -2.57
C ALA A 17 -8.70 7.73 -3.08
N TRP A 18 -7.44 8.11 -3.28
CA TRP A 18 -6.37 7.18 -3.69
C TRP A 18 -6.16 6.08 -2.65
N THR A 19 -6.11 6.45 -1.35
CA THR A 19 -5.98 5.47 -0.26
C THR A 19 -7.19 4.52 -0.14
N LEU A 20 -8.34 4.92 -0.70
CA LEU A 20 -9.59 4.16 -0.71
C LEU A 20 -9.77 3.31 -1.99
N GLY A 21 -8.75 3.20 -2.84
CA GLY A 21 -8.81 2.42 -4.07
C GLY A 21 -9.31 3.17 -5.29
N PHE A 22 -9.28 4.51 -5.26
CA PHE A 22 -9.62 5.34 -6.42
C PHE A 22 -8.43 6.18 -6.90
N PRO A 23 -7.28 5.57 -7.26
CA PRO A 23 -6.10 6.32 -7.68
C PRO A 23 -6.31 7.12 -8.97
N ILE A 24 -7.37 6.87 -9.75
CA ILE A 24 -7.69 7.67 -10.94
C ILE A 24 -8.14 9.10 -10.62
N VAL A 25 -8.60 9.36 -9.38
CA VAL A 25 -9.11 10.68 -8.99
C VAL A 25 -7.98 11.73 -9.16
N PRO A 26 -8.25 12.88 -9.80
CA PRO A 26 -7.20 13.82 -10.11
C PRO A 26 -6.62 14.49 -8.85
N MET A 27 -5.34 14.83 -8.93
CA MET A 27 -4.73 15.75 -7.99
C MET A 27 -5.27 17.16 -8.26
N LEU A 28 -5.83 17.80 -7.23
CA LEU A 28 -6.40 19.14 -7.35
C LEU A 28 -5.40 20.25 -7.03
N ALA A 29 -4.18 19.91 -6.60
CA ALA A 29 -3.12 20.87 -6.33
C ALA A 29 -2.57 21.48 -7.64
N PRO A 30 -2.69 22.80 -7.86
CA PRO A 30 -2.18 23.45 -9.06
C PRO A 30 -0.67 23.24 -9.22
N GLY A 31 -0.25 22.83 -10.42
CA GLY A 31 1.17 22.62 -10.73
C GLY A 31 1.76 21.32 -10.18
N SER A 32 0.94 20.40 -9.64
CA SER A 32 1.39 19.05 -9.30
C SER A 32 1.89 18.32 -10.54
N THR A 33 3.03 17.65 -10.43
CA THR A 33 3.54 16.71 -11.44
C THR A 33 2.81 15.37 -11.37
N ASP A 34 2.27 15.01 -10.20
CA ASP A 34 1.41 13.85 -10.03
C ASP A 34 -0.02 14.26 -10.38
N VAL A 35 -0.45 13.96 -11.60
CA VAL A 35 -1.78 14.36 -12.09
C VAL A 35 -2.92 13.58 -11.44
N ASN A 36 -2.64 12.38 -10.92
CA ASN A 36 -3.55 11.53 -10.16
C ASN A 36 -2.75 10.58 -9.24
N GLY A 37 -3.46 9.71 -8.53
CA GLY A 37 -2.89 8.72 -7.62
C GLY A 37 -2.13 7.60 -8.32
N ILE A 38 -2.43 7.30 -9.59
CA ILE A 38 -1.71 6.28 -10.37
C ILE A 38 -0.26 6.73 -10.60
N VAL A 39 -0.07 7.96 -11.09
CA VAL A 39 1.26 8.54 -11.31
C VAL A 39 2.04 8.66 -10.01
N PHE A 40 1.39 9.18 -8.97
CA PHE A 40 1.97 9.25 -7.63
C PHE A 40 2.44 7.88 -7.12
N ASN A 41 1.56 6.87 -7.22
CA ASN A 41 1.84 5.55 -6.67
C ASN A 41 2.96 4.85 -7.43
N ARG A 42 3.03 4.98 -8.75
CA ARG A 42 4.17 4.45 -9.55
C ARG A 42 5.50 5.05 -9.13
N ALA A 43 5.55 6.36 -8.91
CA ALA A 43 6.75 7.03 -8.44
C ALA A 43 7.12 6.57 -7.02
N PHE A 44 6.14 6.42 -6.14
CA PHE A 44 6.34 5.95 -4.76
C PHE A 44 6.86 4.51 -4.73
N THR A 45 6.17 3.57 -5.38
CA THR A 45 6.56 2.15 -5.39
C THR A 45 7.87 1.92 -6.13
N GLY A 46 8.13 2.65 -7.22
CA GLY A 46 9.43 2.62 -7.90
C GLY A 46 10.59 3.09 -7.02
N ALA A 47 10.36 4.13 -6.20
CA ALA A 47 11.36 4.57 -5.22
C ALA A 47 11.58 3.52 -4.11
N VAL A 48 10.51 2.93 -3.58
CA VAL A 48 10.59 1.84 -2.58
C VAL A 48 11.34 0.63 -3.16
N GLN A 49 11.07 0.23 -4.39
CA GLN A 49 11.78 -0.86 -5.07
C GLN A 49 13.27 -0.56 -5.19
N THR A 50 13.62 0.66 -5.63
CA THR A 50 15.03 1.09 -5.74
C THR A 50 15.74 1.02 -4.38
N ILE A 51 15.08 1.44 -3.30
CA ILE A 51 15.61 1.35 -1.94
C ILE A 51 15.78 -0.11 -1.54
N TYR A 52 14.78 -0.96 -1.78
CA TYR A 52 14.81 -2.39 -1.47
C TYR A 52 15.99 -3.09 -2.17
N ASP A 53 16.13 -2.90 -3.48
CA ASP A 53 17.21 -3.48 -4.28
C ASP A 53 18.59 -3.02 -3.78
N ALA A 54 18.75 -1.72 -3.50
CA ALA A 54 19.98 -1.18 -2.95
C ALA A 54 20.32 -1.75 -1.55
N SER A 55 19.29 -2.00 -0.74
CA SER A 55 19.41 -2.57 0.61
C SER A 55 19.84 -4.03 0.55
N LEU A 56 19.32 -4.81 -0.39
CA LEU A 56 19.76 -6.19 -0.61
C LEU A 56 21.19 -6.25 -1.14
N ALA A 57 21.58 -5.30 -2.00
CA ALA A 57 22.95 -5.21 -2.50
C ALA A 57 23.95 -4.78 -1.41
N ASN A 58 23.52 -3.98 -0.42
CA ASN A 58 24.36 -3.43 0.64
C ASN A 58 23.65 -3.53 2.00
N PRO A 59 23.52 -4.73 2.57
CA PRO A 59 22.67 -4.96 3.73
C PRO A 59 23.22 -4.29 5.00
N VAL A 60 22.37 -3.50 5.65
CA VAL A 60 22.59 -2.99 7.01
C VAL A 60 21.58 -3.65 7.94
N VAL A 61 22.06 -4.57 8.78
CA VAL A 61 21.22 -5.30 9.72
C VAL A 61 21.06 -4.48 11.00
N ALA A 62 19.81 -4.14 11.35
CA ALA A 62 19.47 -3.45 12.58
C ALA A 62 19.46 -4.40 13.78
N ALA A 63 19.27 -3.85 14.98
CA ALA A 63 19.31 -4.61 16.23
C ALA A 63 18.20 -5.68 16.34
N ASP A 64 17.12 -5.53 15.58
CA ASP A 64 16.01 -6.49 15.48
C ASP A 64 16.29 -7.65 14.51
N GLY A 65 17.46 -7.67 13.87
CA GLY A 65 17.87 -8.69 12.91
C GLY A 65 17.40 -8.46 11.48
N ASN A 66 16.64 -7.39 11.21
CA ASN A 66 16.15 -7.07 9.87
C ASN A 66 17.12 -6.17 9.11
N ILE A 67 17.18 -6.34 7.78
CA ILE A 67 17.81 -5.33 6.92
C ILE A 67 16.94 -4.08 6.97
N THR A 68 17.50 -2.96 7.41
CA THR A 68 16.76 -1.71 7.60
C THR A 68 17.35 -0.60 6.74
N SER A 69 16.47 0.08 6.02
CA SER A 69 16.78 1.29 5.26
C SER A 69 15.92 2.45 5.70
N VAL A 70 16.48 3.66 5.60
CA VAL A 70 15.81 4.90 5.99
C VAL A 70 15.80 5.82 4.78
N ALA A 71 14.62 6.34 4.45
CA ALA A 71 14.41 7.37 3.44
C ALA A 71 13.69 8.56 4.06
N TYR A 72 13.85 9.74 3.46
CA TYR A 72 13.20 10.97 3.88
C TYR A 72 12.39 11.55 2.72
N SER A 73 11.22 12.10 3.04
CA SER A 73 10.33 12.75 2.09
C SER A 73 9.37 13.69 2.83
N SER A 74 8.33 14.14 2.15
CA SER A 74 7.26 14.95 2.75
C SER A 74 6.26 14.09 3.52
N ALA A 75 5.61 14.66 4.53
CA ALA A 75 4.52 14.00 5.28
C ALA A 75 3.39 13.52 4.36
N PHE A 76 3.12 14.25 3.28
CA PHE A 76 2.15 13.85 2.25
C PHE A 76 2.58 12.55 1.56
N THR A 77 3.80 12.53 1.01
CA THR A 77 4.32 11.38 0.26
C THR A 77 4.41 10.14 1.15
N ILE A 78 4.94 10.30 2.36
CA ILE A 78 5.06 9.21 3.33
C ILE A 78 3.66 8.71 3.71
N GLY A 79 2.77 9.60 4.14
CA GLY A 79 1.47 9.20 4.64
C GLY A 79 0.58 8.57 3.58
N VAL A 80 0.40 9.25 2.44
CA VAL A 80 -0.48 8.78 1.36
C VAL A 80 0.12 7.55 0.70
N GLY A 81 1.42 7.55 0.39
CA GLY A 81 2.11 6.41 -0.21
C GLY A 81 2.05 5.16 0.67
N THR A 82 2.28 5.29 1.98
CA THR A 82 2.08 4.17 2.91
C THR A 82 0.64 3.66 2.87
N MET A 83 -0.35 4.54 3.04
CA MET A 83 -1.76 4.11 3.12
C MET A 83 -2.28 3.47 1.84
N MET A 84 -1.71 3.81 0.68
CA MET A 84 -2.04 3.16 -0.60
C MET A 84 -1.48 1.74 -0.73
N ASN A 85 -0.35 1.42 -0.09
CA ASN A 85 0.44 0.22 -0.40
C ASN A 85 0.61 -0.77 0.75
N VAL A 86 0.20 -0.43 1.98
CA VAL A 86 0.27 -1.41 3.08
C VAL A 86 -0.98 -2.30 3.13
N ASP A 87 -0.80 -3.50 3.67
CA ASP A 87 -1.82 -4.55 3.77
C ASP A 87 -2.71 -4.37 5.02
N ASN A 88 -2.29 -3.52 5.95
CA ASN A 88 -3.04 -3.16 7.16
C ASN A 88 -3.27 -1.63 7.27
N PRO A 89 -3.86 -0.98 6.25
CA PRO A 89 -3.96 0.47 6.22
C PRO A 89 -4.88 0.98 7.35
N HIS A 90 -4.52 2.13 7.92
CA HIS A 90 -5.36 2.87 8.87
C HIS A 90 -5.52 4.34 8.42
N PRO A 91 -6.31 4.61 7.36
CA PRO A 91 -6.35 5.91 6.69
C PRO A 91 -6.71 7.09 7.60
N LEU A 92 -7.46 6.84 8.68
CA LEU A 92 -7.79 7.87 9.68
C LEU A 92 -6.55 8.50 10.34
N LEU A 93 -5.39 7.80 10.37
CA LEU A 93 -4.15 8.35 10.89
C LEU A 93 -3.71 9.60 10.13
N LEU A 94 -4.00 9.69 8.82
CA LEU A 94 -3.72 10.89 8.02
C LEU A 94 -4.43 12.14 8.55
N LEU A 95 -5.57 11.97 9.24
CA LEU A 95 -6.39 13.05 9.76
C LEU A 95 -6.16 13.28 11.26
N THR A 96 -6.07 12.20 12.03
CA THR A 96 -6.00 12.26 13.50
C THR A 96 -4.58 12.39 14.02
N HIS A 97 -3.60 11.86 13.28
CA HIS A 97 -2.19 11.86 13.66
C HIS A 97 -1.31 12.18 12.44
N PRO A 98 -1.41 13.39 11.85
CA PRO A 98 -0.55 13.76 10.73
C PRO A 98 0.92 13.62 11.10
N VAL A 99 1.73 13.04 10.21
CA VAL A 99 3.17 12.82 10.46
C VAL A 99 3.85 14.18 10.70
N PRO A 100 4.43 14.44 11.88
CA PRO A 100 5.09 15.70 12.16
C PRO A 100 6.43 15.78 11.43
N ASN A 101 7.04 16.97 11.40
CA ASN A 101 8.44 17.08 11.02
C ASN A 101 9.28 16.17 11.92
N THR A 102 10.20 15.40 11.33
CA THR A 102 11.00 14.37 12.00
C THR A 102 10.24 13.14 12.51
N GLY A 103 8.92 13.07 12.29
CA GLY A 103 8.14 11.87 12.54
C GLY A 103 8.51 10.75 11.57
N ALA A 104 8.32 9.51 12.02
CA ALA A 104 8.75 8.31 11.28
C ALA A 104 7.59 7.34 11.08
N VAL A 105 7.48 6.79 9.88
CA VAL A 105 6.57 5.67 9.56
C VAL A 105 7.43 4.46 9.27
N VAL A 106 7.15 3.34 9.92
CA VAL A 106 7.91 2.09 9.79
C VAL A 106 7.02 1.04 9.15
N VAL A 107 7.46 0.52 8.01
CA VAL A 107 6.84 -0.61 7.32
C VAL A 107 7.82 -1.78 7.28
N GLN A 108 7.31 -2.99 7.30
CA GLN A 108 8.07 -4.23 7.20
C GLN A 108 7.46 -5.09 6.10
N GLY A 109 8.30 -5.75 5.31
CA GLY A 109 7.82 -6.55 4.20
C GLY A 109 8.82 -6.59 3.05
N ASN A 110 8.32 -6.95 1.88
CA ASN A 110 9.09 -7.00 0.64
C ASN A 110 8.14 -6.88 -0.56
N PRO A 111 8.67 -6.64 -1.78
CA PRO A 111 7.85 -6.48 -2.98
C PRO A 111 6.95 -7.67 -3.35
N GLU A 112 7.31 -8.89 -2.95
CA GLU A 112 6.55 -10.12 -3.30
C GLU A 112 5.44 -10.40 -2.27
N GLY A 113 5.73 -10.22 -0.98
CA GLY A 113 4.85 -10.55 0.13
C GLY A 113 4.06 -9.38 0.72
N GLY A 114 4.15 -8.20 0.11
CA GLY A 114 3.47 -6.99 0.58
C GLY A 114 4.21 -6.26 1.70
N TRP A 115 3.60 -5.17 2.17
CA TRP A 115 4.17 -4.29 3.19
C TRP A 115 3.17 -4.12 4.34
N THR A 116 3.61 -4.39 5.57
CA THR A 116 2.84 -4.17 6.79
C THR A 116 3.33 -2.91 7.51
N LEU A 117 2.41 -2.00 7.84
CA LEU A 117 2.65 -0.87 8.73
C LEU A 117 2.81 -1.37 10.17
N VAL A 118 3.96 -1.13 10.79
CA VAL A 118 4.24 -1.58 12.18
C VAL A 118 4.33 -0.43 13.18
N SER A 119 4.66 0.78 12.71
CA SER A 119 4.69 1.97 13.57
C SER A 119 4.36 3.23 12.79
N TRP A 120 3.52 4.07 13.38
CA TRP A 120 3.16 5.38 12.87
C TRP A 120 3.54 6.46 13.89
N ASP A 121 4.66 7.13 13.66
CA ASP A 121 5.22 8.14 14.57
C ASP A 121 5.37 7.64 16.02
N GLY A 122 5.86 6.40 16.16
CA GLY A 122 6.02 5.74 17.45
C GLY A 122 4.75 5.10 18.00
N ILE A 123 3.58 5.28 17.36
CA ILE A 123 2.35 4.56 17.68
C ILE A 123 2.44 3.16 17.05
N PRO A 124 2.47 2.07 17.83
CA PRO A 124 2.49 0.72 17.28
C PRO A 124 1.20 0.43 16.50
N VAL A 125 1.34 -0.19 15.33
CA VAL A 125 0.21 -0.63 14.51
C VAL A 125 0.24 -2.16 14.45
N GLY A 126 -0.87 -2.77 14.86
CA GLY A 126 -1.03 -4.22 14.84
C GLY A 126 -1.28 -4.78 13.44
N PRO A 127 -1.35 -6.12 13.30
CA PRO A 127 -1.76 -6.76 12.05
C PRO A 127 -3.17 -6.32 11.62
N ALA A 128 -3.49 -6.52 10.34
CA ALA A 128 -4.82 -6.22 9.81
C ALA A 128 -5.91 -6.98 10.59
N SER A 129 -7.00 -6.29 10.91
CA SER A 129 -8.24 -6.96 11.30
C SER A 129 -8.90 -7.55 10.05
N LEU A 130 -9.74 -8.58 10.18
CA LEU A 130 -10.46 -9.14 9.02
C LEU A 130 -11.20 -8.08 8.19
N PRO A 131 -11.95 -7.11 8.77
CA PRO A 131 -12.55 -6.03 7.98
C PRO A 131 -11.53 -5.15 7.23
N THR A 132 -10.34 -4.96 7.79
CA THR A 132 -9.25 -4.20 7.14
C THR A 132 -8.69 -4.98 5.96
N ALA A 133 -8.44 -6.27 6.13
CA ALA A 133 -7.87 -7.14 5.12
C ALA A 133 -8.83 -7.30 3.92
N LEU A 134 -10.11 -7.58 4.19
CA LEU A 134 -11.16 -7.59 3.16
C LEU A 134 -11.35 -6.24 2.44
N PHE A 135 -11.09 -5.12 3.14
CA PHE A 135 -11.07 -3.82 2.48
C PHE A 135 -9.90 -3.71 1.49
N VAL A 136 -8.72 -4.22 1.85
CA VAL A 136 -7.56 -4.27 0.95
C VAL A 136 -7.85 -5.15 -0.26
N ASP A 137 -8.44 -6.34 -0.09
CA ASP A 137 -8.84 -7.20 -1.20
C ASP A 137 -9.74 -6.49 -2.21
N VAL A 138 -10.77 -5.79 -1.71
CA VAL A 138 -11.69 -5.02 -2.56
C VAL A 138 -10.96 -3.86 -3.22
N ARG A 139 -10.11 -3.15 -2.47
CA ARG A 139 -9.30 -2.03 -2.97
C ARG A 139 -8.43 -2.47 -4.14
N GLU A 140 -7.75 -3.61 -4.04
CA GLU A 140 -6.91 -4.16 -5.10
C GLU A 140 -7.72 -4.55 -6.32
N LEU A 141 -8.84 -5.26 -6.11
CA LEU A 141 -9.76 -5.64 -7.19
C LEU A 141 -10.24 -4.44 -8.01
N ILE A 142 -10.63 -3.33 -7.36
CA ILE A 142 -11.15 -2.14 -8.05
C ILE A 142 -10.03 -1.25 -8.61
N THR A 143 -8.79 -1.41 -8.15
CA THR A 143 -7.65 -0.59 -8.59
C THR A 143 -7.12 -1.05 -9.96
N ALA A 144 -7.02 -2.37 -10.19
CA ALA A 144 -6.53 -2.94 -11.45
C ALA A 144 -7.19 -2.34 -12.71
N PRO A 145 -8.54 -2.25 -12.85
CA PRO A 145 -9.15 -1.66 -14.05
C PRO A 145 -8.85 -0.17 -14.22
N GLN A 146 -8.53 0.56 -13.14
CA GLN A 146 -8.16 1.97 -13.23
C GLN A 146 -6.74 2.14 -13.79
N TYR A 147 -5.80 1.28 -13.39
CA TYR A 147 -4.45 1.24 -13.96
C TYR A 147 -4.49 0.87 -15.44
N ALA A 148 -5.19 -0.21 -15.79
CA ALA A 148 -5.39 -0.63 -17.18
C ALA A 148 -5.98 0.49 -18.05
N ALA A 149 -7.03 1.17 -17.57
CA ALA A 149 -7.64 2.27 -18.31
C ALA A 149 -6.68 3.47 -18.48
N TYR A 150 -5.89 3.78 -17.44
CA TYR A 150 -4.89 4.85 -17.49
C TYR A 150 -3.75 4.51 -18.46
N ASP A 151 -3.27 3.28 -18.49
CA ASP A 151 -2.19 2.85 -19.39
C ASP A 151 -2.62 2.86 -20.85
N ILE A 152 -3.86 2.42 -21.13
CA ILE A 152 -4.43 2.55 -22.47
C ILE A 152 -4.51 4.03 -22.86
N TRP A 153 -5.00 4.90 -21.97
CA TRP A 153 -5.06 6.34 -22.24
C TRP A 153 -3.67 6.96 -22.49
N GLU A 154 -2.68 6.63 -21.65
CA GLU A 154 -1.30 7.12 -21.76
C GLU A 154 -0.64 6.64 -23.06
N SER A 155 -0.89 5.39 -23.46
CA SER A 155 -0.33 4.80 -24.69
C SER A 155 -0.74 5.57 -25.96
N LEU A 156 -1.88 6.25 -25.97
CA LEU A 156 -2.35 7.04 -27.11
C LEU A 156 -1.43 8.22 -27.44
N PHE A 157 -0.67 8.72 -26.46
CA PHE A 157 0.25 9.83 -26.64
C PHE A 157 1.63 9.42 -27.13
N THR A 158 1.90 8.11 -27.25
CA THR A 158 3.18 7.59 -27.74
C THR A 158 3.35 7.70 -29.25
N GLY A 159 2.23 7.75 -30.00
CA GLY A 159 2.22 7.67 -31.46
C GLY A 159 2.56 6.28 -32.02
N ASP A 160 2.69 5.25 -31.17
CA ASP A 160 3.00 3.88 -31.56
C ASP A 160 1.76 2.96 -31.42
N PRO A 161 1.21 2.42 -32.53
CA PRO A 161 0.10 1.47 -32.46
C PRO A 161 0.41 0.20 -31.67
N ALA A 162 1.68 -0.24 -31.63
CA ALA A 162 2.08 -1.40 -30.84
C ALA A 162 1.97 -1.13 -29.34
N ALA A 163 2.30 0.08 -28.89
CA ALA A 163 2.14 0.48 -27.50
C ALA A 163 0.67 0.43 -27.05
N VAL A 164 -0.26 0.85 -27.91
CA VAL A 164 -1.70 0.77 -27.61
C VAL A 164 -2.17 -0.69 -27.50
N ILE A 165 -1.76 -1.56 -28.42
CA ILE A 165 -2.12 -2.98 -28.39
C ILE A 165 -1.55 -3.66 -27.15
N ASN A 166 -0.30 -3.36 -26.80
CA ASN A 166 0.33 -3.89 -25.59
C ASN A 166 -0.40 -3.41 -24.33
N ALA A 167 -0.71 -2.11 -24.21
CA ALA A 167 -1.45 -1.58 -23.07
C ALA A 167 -2.83 -2.23 -22.90
N VAL A 168 -3.55 -2.50 -24.00
CA VAL A 168 -4.84 -3.22 -23.96
C VAL A 168 -4.66 -4.66 -23.47
N ARG A 169 -3.64 -5.36 -23.96
CA ARG A 169 -3.35 -6.74 -23.57
C ARG A 169 -2.94 -6.81 -22.09
N ASP A 170 -1.96 -6.01 -21.71
CA ASP A 170 -1.43 -5.96 -20.35
C ASP A 170 -2.54 -5.57 -19.36
N GLY A 171 -3.39 -4.61 -19.73
CA GLY A 171 -4.56 -4.24 -18.94
C GLY A 171 -5.59 -5.36 -18.79
N ALA A 172 -5.81 -6.17 -19.83
CA ALA A 172 -6.69 -7.34 -19.74
C ALA A 172 -6.11 -8.44 -18.83
N ASP A 173 -4.79 -8.66 -18.91
CA ASP A 173 -4.06 -9.60 -18.05
C ASP A 173 -4.09 -9.13 -16.59
N GLU A 174 -3.89 -7.84 -16.31
CA GLU A 174 -3.92 -7.23 -14.97
C GLU A 174 -5.32 -7.35 -14.34
N VAL A 175 -6.37 -6.95 -15.06
CA VAL A 175 -7.76 -7.05 -14.57
C VAL A 175 -8.16 -8.52 -14.38
N GLY A 176 -7.76 -9.40 -15.31
CA GLY A 176 -8.00 -10.83 -15.20
C GLY A 176 -7.35 -11.44 -13.96
N ALA A 177 -6.09 -11.09 -13.70
CA ALA A 177 -5.38 -11.50 -12.50
C ALA A 177 -6.09 -11.02 -11.23
N ALA A 178 -6.47 -9.75 -11.15
CA ALA A 178 -7.17 -9.21 -9.98
C ALA A 178 -8.52 -9.92 -9.72
N VAL A 179 -9.31 -10.20 -10.77
CA VAL A 179 -10.58 -10.93 -10.66
C VAL A 179 -10.38 -12.37 -10.17
N VAL A 180 -9.31 -13.04 -10.61
CA VAL A 180 -8.98 -14.40 -10.17
C VAL A 180 -8.44 -14.41 -8.74
N GLN A 181 -7.55 -13.47 -8.39
CA GLN A 181 -6.90 -13.43 -7.09
C GLN A 181 -7.85 -13.01 -5.97
N PHE A 182 -8.82 -12.12 -6.23
CA PHE A 182 -9.75 -11.63 -5.22
C PHE A 182 -10.41 -12.74 -4.36
N PRO A 183 -11.06 -13.78 -4.93
CA PRO A 183 -11.64 -14.86 -4.10
C PRO A 183 -10.59 -15.69 -3.35
N HIS A 184 -9.34 -15.77 -3.83
CA HIS A 184 -8.25 -16.43 -3.11
C HIS A 184 -7.82 -15.61 -1.90
N ALA A 185 -7.58 -14.31 -2.07
CA ALA A 185 -7.19 -13.40 -1.00
C ALA A 185 -8.24 -13.36 0.13
N VAL A 186 -9.53 -13.23 -0.24
CA VAL A 186 -10.65 -13.27 0.72
C VAL A 186 -10.68 -14.60 1.49
N ALA A 187 -10.40 -15.72 0.82
CA ALA A 187 -10.40 -17.03 1.48
C ALA A 187 -9.23 -17.16 2.46
N ASP A 188 -8.04 -16.72 2.06
CA ASP A 188 -6.83 -16.73 2.90
C ASP A 188 -7.03 -15.86 4.15
N ASP A 189 -7.58 -14.66 4.00
CA ASP A 189 -7.88 -13.75 5.12
C ASP A 189 -8.91 -14.32 6.11
N VAL A 190 -9.96 -14.98 5.60
CA VAL A 190 -10.95 -15.64 6.44
C VAL A 190 -10.35 -16.83 7.18
N ILE A 191 -9.49 -17.61 6.52
CA ILE A 191 -8.75 -18.72 7.14
C ILE A 191 -7.81 -18.19 8.23
N ASP A 192 -7.05 -17.14 7.95
CA ASP A 192 -6.12 -16.56 8.91
C ASP A 192 -6.82 -15.96 10.13
N ALA A 193 -7.94 -15.27 9.92
CA ALA A 193 -8.77 -14.72 11.00
C ALA A 193 -9.38 -15.82 11.89
N THR A 194 -9.69 -16.99 11.32
CA THR A 194 -10.26 -18.12 12.07
C THR A 194 -9.19 -19.07 12.63
N GLY A 195 -8.00 -19.14 12.04
CA GLY A 195 -6.87 -19.95 12.50
C GLY A 195 -6.13 -19.36 13.71
N HIS A 196 -6.02 -18.04 13.80
CA HIS A 196 -5.41 -17.34 14.94
C HIS A 196 -6.02 -17.67 16.32
N PRO A 197 -7.36 -17.75 16.50
CA PRO A 197 -7.94 -18.14 17.79
C PRO A 197 -7.67 -19.60 18.20
N TYR A 198 -7.39 -20.52 17.26
CA TYR A 198 -7.09 -21.92 17.61
C TYR A 198 -5.64 -22.14 18.08
N LEU A 199 -4.68 -21.33 17.61
CA LEU A 199 -3.27 -21.47 17.99
C LEU A 199 -2.92 -20.71 19.28
N SER A 200 -3.69 -19.70 19.66
CA SER A 200 -3.53 -18.98 20.94
C SER A 200 -4.14 -19.73 22.14
N GLY A 201 -4.91 -20.80 21.89
CA GLY A 201 -5.61 -21.60 22.90
C GLY A 201 -4.96 -22.94 23.24
N LEU A 202 -3.88 -23.32 22.58
CA LEU A 202 -3.14 -24.54 22.93
C LEU A 202 -2.16 -24.23 24.07
N PRO A 203 -2.32 -24.81 25.27
CA PRO A 203 -1.26 -24.74 26.28
C PRO A 203 -0.01 -25.39 25.69
N ILE A 204 1.04 -24.57 25.47
CA ILE A 204 2.38 -25.04 25.15
C ILE A 204 2.89 -25.76 26.41
N GLY A 205 2.60 -27.05 26.48
CA GLY A 205 2.95 -27.88 27.62
C GLY A 205 2.01 -29.07 27.73
N LEU A 206 2.21 -30.08 26.89
CA LEU A 206 1.82 -31.43 27.27
C LEU A 206 2.73 -31.83 28.45
N PRO A 207 2.20 -32.09 29.66
CA PRO A 207 3.01 -32.67 30.71
C PRO A 207 3.47 -34.04 30.23
N SER A 208 4.79 -34.25 30.27
CA SER A 208 5.43 -35.53 30.08
C SER A 208 4.82 -36.54 31.05
N LEU A 209 4.02 -37.45 30.53
CA LEU A 209 3.61 -38.71 31.15
C LEU A 209 3.93 -39.72 30.05
N ILE A 210 4.79 -40.72 30.22
CA ILE A 210 4.88 -41.70 31.31
C ILE A 210 6.33 -42.32 31.33
N PRO A 211 6.65 -43.30 32.20
CA PRO A 211 7.83 -43.37 33.06
C PRO A 211 9.13 -43.91 32.41
#